data_AF-A0A800A8A9-F1
#
_entry.id   AF-A0A800A8A9-F1
#
_cell.length_a   1.000
_cell.length_b   1.000
_cell.length_c   1.000
_cell.angle_alpha   90.00
_cell.angle_beta   90.00
_cell.angle_gamma   90.00
#
_symmetry.space_group_name_H-M   'P 1'
#
loop_
_entity.id
_entity.type
_entity.pdbx_description
1 polymer ?
#
loop_
_entity_poly.entity_id
_entity_poly.type
_entity_poly.pdbx_seq_one_letter_code
_entity_poly.pdbx_strand_id
1 'polypeptide(L)'
;MSEGDLLSIGELINLLRDDFPDVSVSKIRFLESQGLIDPRRSPSGYRQFDEHDIARLRFILQQQRDHFLPLKVIKSKLTVWERGEEEAQTTLDARADRDSQAEPLSEGDLLKRSNLTPSQLRA
;
A
#
# COMPACT_ATOMS: atom_id res chain seq x y z
N MET A 1 4.79 -0.39 12.86
CA MET A 1 4.53 0.44 11.67
C MET A 1 5.87 0.67 11.02
N SER A 2 6.17 -0.07 9.96
CA SER A 2 7.43 0.09 9.23
C SER A 2 7.47 1.53 8.70
N GLU A 3 8.49 2.28 9.10
CA GLU A 3 8.75 3.62 8.62
C GLU A 3 9.18 3.49 7.15
N GLY A 4 8.19 3.31 6.26
CA GLY A 4 8.40 3.34 4.81
C GLY A 4 9.01 4.69 4.46
N ASP A 5 10.04 4.68 3.62
CA ASP A 5 10.87 5.85 3.32
C ASP A 5 10.02 7.08 2.99
N LEU A 6 10.05 8.06 3.90
CA LEU A 6 9.38 9.34 3.72
C LEU A 6 10.15 10.17 2.69
N LEU A 7 9.51 10.47 1.56
CA LEU A 7 10.13 11.26 0.50
C LEU A 7 9.93 12.76 0.74
N SER A 8 10.96 13.54 0.44
CA SER A 8 10.83 14.98 0.24
C SER A 8 10.07 15.29 -1.06
N ILE A 9 9.60 16.54 -1.21
CA ILE A 9 8.94 16.96 -2.46
C ILE A 9 9.86 16.84 -3.69
N GLY A 10 11.18 16.95 -3.52
CA GLY A 10 12.14 16.81 -4.61
C GLY A 10 12.26 15.35 -5.07
N GLU A 11 12.41 14.44 -4.12
CA GLU A 11 12.48 13.00 -4.38
C GLU A 11 11.17 12.48 -4.98
N LEU A 12 10.03 12.92 -4.44
CA LEU A 12 8.71 12.62 -4.99
C LEU A 12 8.59 13.06 -6.46
N ILE A 13 9.04 14.27 -6.79
CA ILE A 13 8.97 14.77 -8.17
C ILE A 13 9.85 13.93 -9.09
N ASN A 14 11.05 13.56 -8.67
CA ASN A 14 11.93 12.70 -9.45
C ASN A 14 11.30 11.32 -9.69
N LEU A 15 10.65 10.74 -8.67
CA LEU A 15 9.95 9.47 -8.78
C LEU A 15 8.77 9.52 -9.75
N LEU A 16 8.01 10.61 -9.76
CA LEU A 16 6.80 10.74 -10.58
C LEU A 16 7.07 11.19 -12.03
N ARG A 17 8.24 11.79 -12.29
CA ARG A 17 8.53 12.44 -13.59
C ARG A 17 8.56 11.46 -14.77
N ASP A 18 8.95 10.21 -14.54
CA ASP A 18 9.03 9.20 -15.59
C ASP A 18 7.64 8.90 -16.21
N ASP A 19 6.60 8.84 -15.38
CA ASP A 19 5.22 8.63 -15.83
C ASP A 19 4.48 9.94 -16.11
N PHE A 20 4.86 11.03 -15.41
CA PHE A 20 4.18 12.31 -15.43
C PHE A 20 5.19 13.46 -15.67
N PRO A 21 5.66 13.66 -16.90
CA PRO A 21 6.75 14.61 -17.19
C PRO A 21 6.41 16.06 -16.84
N ASP A 22 5.12 16.42 -16.86
CA ASP A 22 4.63 17.77 -16.53
C ASP A 22 4.46 18.01 -15.01
N VAL A 23 4.79 17.02 -14.17
CA VAL A 23 4.69 17.16 -12.72
C VAL A 23 5.71 18.16 -12.20
N SER A 24 5.25 19.07 -11.34
CA SER A 24 6.08 20.12 -10.76
C SER A 24 5.76 20.34 -9.29
N VAL A 25 6.69 20.96 -8.57
CA VAL A 25 6.50 21.36 -7.16
C VAL A 25 5.23 22.22 -7.00
N SER A 26 4.99 23.15 -7.93
CA SER A 26 3.78 23.99 -7.94
C SER A 26 2.51 23.17 -8.12
N LYS A 27 2.53 22.14 -8.98
CA LYS A 27 1.39 21.24 -9.17
C LYS A 27 1.08 20.45 -7.89
N ILE A 28 2.09 19.87 -7.22
CA ILE A 28 1.90 19.11 -5.98
C ILE A 28 1.34 20.01 -4.87
N ARG A 29 1.92 21.20 -4.68
CA ARG A 29 1.42 22.19 -3.69
C ARG A 29 0.00 22.64 -4.00
N PHE A 30 -0.35 22.75 -5.27
CA PHE A 30 -1.72 23.09 -5.68
C PHE A 30 -2.70 21.95 -5.36
N LEU A 31 -2.34 20.69 -5.61
CA LEU A 31 -3.20 19.55 -5.25
C LEU A 31 -3.42 19.44 -3.73
N GLU A 32 -2.38 19.69 -2.94
CA GLU A 32 -2.47 19.80 -1.48
C GLU A 32 -3.38 20.96 -1.05
N SER A 33 -3.24 22.15 -1.63
CA SER A 33 -4.08 23.30 -1.25
C SER A 33 -5.57 23.12 -1.64
N GLN A 34 -5.85 22.25 -2.61
CA GLN A 34 -7.20 21.81 -2.96
C GLN A 34 -7.70 20.65 -2.08
N GLY A 35 -6.88 20.17 -1.13
CA GLY A 35 -7.21 19.11 -0.20
C GLY A 35 -7.42 17.75 -0.87
N LEU A 36 -6.60 17.44 -1.90
CA LEU A 36 -6.57 16.11 -2.51
C LEU A 36 -5.49 15.20 -1.91
N ILE A 37 -4.52 15.79 -1.22
CA ILE A 37 -3.45 15.10 -0.49
C ILE A 37 -3.20 15.87 0.82
N ASP A 38 -2.68 15.19 1.84
CA ASP A 38 -2.36 15.80 3.14
C ASP A 38 -1.04 15.21 3.68
N PRO A 39 0.11 15.58 3.08
CA PRO A 39 1.39 14.99 3.44
C PRO A 39 1.82 15.40 4.84
N ARG A 40 2.49 14.48 5.52
CA ARG A 40 3.06 14.73 6.85
C ARG A 40 4.10 15.85 6.81
N ARG A 41 4.31 16.47 7.97
CA ARG A 41 5.35 17.50 8.16
C ARG A 41 6.45 16.97 9.05
N SER A 42 7.70 17.19 8.63
CA SER A 42 8.85 16.98 9.50
C SER A 42 8.82 17.94 10.70
N PRO A 43 9.57 17.69 11.79
CA PRO A 43 9.70 18.65 12.89
C PRO A 43 10.19 20.04 12.47
N SER A 44 10.93 20.11 11.36
CA SER A 44 11.41 21.34 10.73
C SER A 44 10.41 21.98 9.74
N GLY A 45 9.25 21.36 9.50
CA GLY A 45 8.15 21.91 8.70
C GLY A 45 8.14 21.52 7.20
N TYR A 46 9.09 20.71 6.75
CA TYR A 46 9.12 20.22 5.36
C TYR A 46 8.07 19.14 5.12
N ARG A 47 7.57 19.04 3.88
CA ARG A 47 6.62 17.98 3.49
C ARG A 47 7.34 16.65 3.36
N GLN A 48 6.74 15.63 3.91
CA GLN A 48 7.15 14.24 3.84
C GLN A 48 6.00 13.43 3.29
N PHE A 49 6.25 12.73 2.20
CA PHE A 49 5.27 11.94 1.48
C PHE A 49 5.55 10.47 1.72
N ASP A 50 4.53 9.72 2.12
CA ASP A 50 4.62 8.27 2.25
C ASP A 50 4.09 7.54 1.02
N GLU A 51 4.14 6.21 1.06
CA GLU A 51 3.66 5.36 -0.04
C GLU A 51 2.20 5.60 -0.39
N HIS A 52 1.36 5.91 0.60
CA HIS A 52 -0.05 6.21 0.37
C HIS A 52 -0.23 7.55 -0.35
N ASP A 53 0.52 8.59 0.05
CA ASP A 53 0.55 9.87 -0.69
C ASP A 53 1.01 9.68 -2.15
N ILE A 54 2.01 8.83 -2.38
CA ILE A 54 2.53 8.53 -3.71
C ILE A 54 1.47 7.83 -4.57
N ALA A 55 0.82 6.80 -4.04
CA ALA A 55 -0.24 6.07 -4.73
C ALA A 55 -1.41 7.01 -5.10
N ARG A 56 -1.81 7.86 -4.14
CA ARG A 56 -2.85 8.86 -4.32
C ARG A 56 -2.50 9.88 -5.41
N LEU A 57 -1.26 10.37 -5.41
CA LEU A 57 -0.78 11.31 -6.42
C LEU A 57 -0.77 10.69 -7.82
N ARG A 58 -0.31 9.44 -7.95
CA ARG A 58 -0.36 8.70 -9.22
C ARG A 58 -1.79 8.60 -9.74
N PHE A 59 -2.73 8.22 -8.87
CA PHE A 59 -4.15 8.16 -9.22
C PHE A 59 -4.67 9.52 -9.73
N ILE A 60 -4.44 10.60 -8.98
CA ILE A 60 -4.88 11.96 -9.36
C ILE A 60 -4.30 12.36 -10.72
N LEU A 61 -2.99 12.22 -10.90
CA LEU A 61 -2.30 12.65 -12.11
C LEU A 61 -2.75 11.83 -13.32
N GLN A 62 -2.97 10.52 -13.17
CA GLN A 62 -3.51 9.67 -14.21
C GLN A 62 -4.93 10.09 -14.62
N GLN A 63 -5.82 10.37 -13.65
CA GLN A 63 -7.18 10.83 -13.97
C GLN A 63 -7.17 12.18 -14.71
N GLN A 64 -6.20 13.05 -14.44
CA GLN A 64 -6.05 14.31 -15.18
C GLN A 64 -5.47 14.09 -16.58
N ARG A 65 -4.44 13.25 -16.72
CA ARG A 65 -3.73 13.02 -17.98
C ARG A 65 -4.57 12.25 -18.99
N ASP A 66 -5.22 11.17 -18.55
CA ASP A 66 -5.85 10.19 -19.45
C ASP A 66 -7.35 10.47 -19.63
N HIS A 67 -7.98 11.13 -18.65
CA HIS A 67 -9.42 11.36 -18.63
C HIS A 67 -9.83 12.82 -18.48
N PHE A 68 -8.88 13.75 -18.29
CA PHE A 68 -9.13 15.19 -18.18
C PHE A 68 -10.18 15.56 -17.12
N LEU A 69 -10.23 14.80 -16.02
CA LEU A 69 -11.26 15.00 -15.02
C LEU A 69 -11.02 16.25 -14.15
N PRO A 70 -12.08 17.00 -13.80
CA PRO A 70 -11.96 18.12 -12.87
C PRO A 70 -11.72 17.62 -11.44
N LEU A 71 -11.01 18.41 -10.64
CA LEU A 71 -10.59 18.04 -9.28
C LEU A 71 -11.73 17.60 -8.35
N LYS A 72 -12.92 18.22 -8.47
CA LYS A 72 -14.11 17.83 -7.68
C LYS A 72 -14.54 16.38 -7.95
N VAL A 73 -14.46 15.95 -9.21
CA VAL A 73 -14.81 14.58 -9.61
C VAL A 73 -13.71 13.62 -9.15
N ILE A 74 -12.43 14.01 -9.29
CA ILE A 74 -11.30 13.21 -8.79
C ILE A 74 -11.40 13.01 -7.28
N LYS A 75 -11.75 14.04 -6.51
CA LYS A 75 -11.96 13.94 -5.06
C LYS A 75 -13.05 12.93 -4.71
N SER A 76 -14.14 12.90 -5.47
CA SER A 76 -15.23 11.92 -5.27
C SER A 76 -14.76 10.49 -5.57
N LYS A 77 -13.94 10.30 -6.62
CA LYS A 77 -13.36 9.01 -6.97
C LYS A 77 -12.35 8.52 -5.92
N LEU A 78 -11.54 9.42 -5.36
CA LEU A 78 -10.59 9.10 -4.30
C LEU A 78 -11.29 8.47 -3.10
N THR A 79 -12.42 9.01 -2.66
CA THR A 79 -13.17 8.45 -1.53
C THR A 79 -13.68 7.03 -1.81
N VAL A 80 -13.95 6.68 -3.08
CA VAL A 80 -14.33 5.32 -3.47
C VAL A 80 -13.12 4.40 -3.47
N TRP A 81 -11.99 4.88 -4.00
CA TRP A 81 -10.73 4.14 -4.06
C TRP A 81 -10.20 3.83 -2.65
N GLU A 82 -10.14 4.82 -1.77
CA GLU A 82 -9.68 4.67 -0.38
C GLU A 82 -10.47 3.61 0.39
N ARG A 83 -11.81 3.58 0.25
CA ARG A 83 -12.63 2.54 0.89
C ARG A 83 -12.29 1.13 0.38
N GLY A 84 -12.01 1.00 -0.92
CA GLY A 84 -11.58 -0.28 -1.50
C GLY A 84 -10.20 -0.71 -1.00
N GLU A 85 -9.29 0.23 -0.77
CA GLU A 85 -7.97 -0.05 -0.18
C GLU A 85 -8.08 -0.39 1.31
N GLU A 86 -8.89 0.33 2.09
CA GLU A 86 -9.15 0.03 3.50
C GLU A 86 -9.69 -1.39 3.70
N GLU A 87 -10.63 -1.84 2.87
CA GLU A 87 -11.17 -3.21 2.89
C GLU A 87 -10.08 -4.26 2.57
N ALA A 88 -9.20 -3.95 1.61
CA ALA A 88 -8.09 -4.83 1.24
C ALA A 88 -7.03 -4.91 2.35
N GLN A 89 -6.62 -3.77 2.93
CA GLN A 89 -5.68 -3.70 4.04
C GLN A 89 -6.21 -4.47 5.26
N THR A 90 -7.48 -4.24 5.63
CA THR A 90 -8.13 -4.94 6.75
C THR A 90 -8.12 -6.47 6.54
N THR A 91 -8.32 -6.93 5.30
CA THR A 91 -8.26 -8.36 4.98
C THR A 91 -6.84 -8.92 5.03
N LEU A 92 -5.83 -8.14 4.64
CA LEU A 92 -4.42 -8.51 4.71
C LEU A 92 -3.93 -8.55 6.16
N ASP A 93 -4.25 -7.54 6.97
CA ASP A 93 -3.89 -7.47 8.39
C ASP A 93 -4.56 -8.61 9.18
N ALA A 94 -5.84 -8.89 8.93
CA ALA A 94 -6.54 -10.03 9.55
C ALA A 94 -5.97 -11.40 9.14
N ARG A 95 -5.33 -11.50 7.96
CA ARG A 95 -4.59 -12.70 7.54
C ARG A 95 -3.21 -12.78 8.18
N ALA A 96 -2.51 -11.65 8.33
CA ALA A 96 -1.21 -11.58 9.00
C ALA A 96 -1.30 -11.95 10.49
N ASP A 97 -2.39 -11.57 11.17
CA ASP A 97 -2.66 -11.99 12.55
C ASP A 97 -2.93 -13.51 12.68
N ARG A 98 -3.44 -14.17 11.63
CA ARG A 98 -3.68 -15.62 11.64
C ARG A 98 -2.41 -16.45 11.38
N ASP A 99 -1.44 -15.90 10.64
CA ASP A 99 -0.19 -16.60 10.33
C ASP A 99 0.81 -16.59 11.52
N SER A 100 0.50 -15.81 12.56
CA SER A 100 1.28 -15.72 13.81
C SER A 100 0.96 -16.85 14.81
N GLN A 101 -0.04 -17.70 14.52
CA GLN A 101 -0.43 -18.85 15.36
C GLN A 101 -0.21 -20.21 14.69
N ALA A 102 0.62 -20.29 13.65
CA ALA A 102 1.14 -21.57 13.18
C ALA A 102 2.32 -21.99 14.09
N GLU A 103 1.98 -22.58 15.25
CA GLU A 103 2.92 -23.38 16.04
C GLU A 103 3.67 -24.34 15.10
N PRO A 104 5.02 -24.30 15.01
CA PRO A 104 5.75 -25.27 14.21
C PRO A 104 5.56 -26.64 14.86
N LEU A 105 4.80 -27.52 14.20
CA LEU A 105 4.70 -28.93 14.58
C LEU A 105 6.13 -29.47 14.69
N SER A 106 6.52 -29.82 15.91
CA SER A 106 7.86 -30.31 16.22
C SER A 106 8.08 -31.63 15.49
N GLU A 107 9.31 -31.91 15.06
CA GLU A 107 9.69 -33.17 14.37
C GLU A 107 9.22 -34.44 15.13
N GLY A 108 9.08 -34.35 16.46
CA GLY A 108 8.52 -35.41 17.31
C GLY A 108 7.03 -35.72 17.12
N ASP A 109 6.23 -34.81 16.54
CA ASP A 109 4.81 -35.02 16.26
C ASP A 109 4.56 -35.71 14.90
N LEU A 110 5.50 -35.57 13.95
CA LEU A 110 5.44 -36.27 12.66
C LEU A 110 5.67 -37.79 12.80
N LEU A 111 6.44 -38.22 13.81
CA LEU A 111 6.77 -39.63 14.04
C LEU A 111 5.64 -40.46 14.69
N LYS A 112 4.59 -39.84 15.23
CA LYS A 112 3.51 -40.56 15.93
C LYS A 112 2.32 -40.96 15.03
N ARG A 113 2.31 -40.53 13.76
CA ARG A 113 1.19 -40.78 12.83
C ARG A 113 1.36 -42.02 11.93
N SER A 114 2.52 -42.66 11.93
CA SER A 114 2.70 -43.93 11.25
C SER A 114 2.15 -45.09 12.09
N ASN A 115 0.82 -45.21 12.14
CA ASN A 115 0.14 -46.47 12.47
C ASN A 115 0.39 -47.51 11.36
N LEU A 116 1.66 -47.89 11.17
CA LEU A 116 2.03 -49.07 10.40
C LEU A 116 1.68 -50.28 11.27
N THR A 117 0.75 -51.09 10.77
CA THR A 117 0.61 -52.48 11.26
C THR A 117 1.44 -53.42 10.39
N PRO A 118 2.04 -54.46 10.99
CA PRO A 118 3.05 -55.28 10.35
C PRO A 118 2.40 -56.49 9.65
N SER A 119 3.05 -57.00 8.60
CA SER A 119 3.03 -58.44 8.25
C SER A 119 1.79 -59.10 7.60
N GLN A 120 1.14 -58.50 6.59
CA GLN A 120 0.19 -59.25 5.72
C GLN A 120 0.26 -58.87 4.24
N LEU A 121 1.37 -59.21 3.57
CA LEU A 121 1.42 -59.37 2.11
C LEU A 121 2.40 -60.51 1.79
N ARG A 122 1.92 -61.75 1.87
CA ARG A 122 2.52 -62.88 1.15
C ARG A 122 1.41 -63.61 0.39
N ALA A 123 1.74 -63.90 -0.85
CA ALA A 123 1.03 -64.74 -1.81
C ALA A 123 0.90 -66.19 -1.32
#